data_AF-A0A7S1WDT5-F1
#
_entry.id   AF-A0A7S1WDT5-F1
#
_cell.length_a   1.000
_cell.length_b   1.000
_cell.length_c   1.000
_cell.angle_alpha   90.00
_cell.angle_beta   90.00
_cell.angle_gamma   90.00
#
_symmetry.space_group_name_H-M   'P 1'
#
loop_
_entity.id
_entity.type
_entity.pdbx_description
1 polymer ?
#
loop_
_entity_poly.entity_id
_entity_poly.type
_entity_poly.pdbx_seq_one_letter_code
_entity_poly.pdbx_strand_id
1 'polypeptide(L)'
;MYMGSASFASSGLLPSEKFAGDLLQFFTIGLEKLGSDGKPVVDAQGKAVPTYAPANVASLAKVFTGLSSQNKRGNIEFGRGNNYIDPMAIHVHAHDLNPKIGLAGAYIGDGYPLCSDAPRGSFLARGAKYRRVFLQVDKALNLPRGSLLRQALCEVHPCGSAYTVTLRSKLRCTGSECSESAVRFVLAGGAYYEHIPLPCVRPYLASPLPDETPEGVYKPDLLNGWACFASSGRSPSLFSLDSRKANPLGRGRQAQCLSRCVAMGVYACQLTPSGCFGVLTHAKLKVCRANDHARWWPDIIPTGKVGFAYQLAEAQAPGCPAGAEIRTLKECQEARKYLGHAHLPVAYATSPSHRWPTGCSLSSENLFWSWRSTGYGASGLRPICRLYVDVDATGAVVPRPGDSFTVHWLDALPPAGSHVAAQTTEVVFGDARALPESKAEARGQLSTGAYPPETKCSICEGEVLAYYGASGVMDADTVLEIDGRYFKNSRSLVVLPGGARLRNPPVFLQP
;
A
#
# COMPACT_ATOMS: atom_id res chain seq x y z
N MET A 1 31.74 -3.80 -5.38
CA MET A 1 31.57 -4.13 -3.94
C MET A 1 30.11 -4.11 -3.52
N TYR A 2 29.27 -3.20 -4.03
CA TYR A 2 27.80 -3.30 -3.96
C TYR A 2 27.14 -3.72 -5.30
N MET A 3 27.81 -3.51 -6.44
CA MET A 3 27.31 -3.93 -7.76
C MET A 3 27.05 -5.43 -7.78
N GLY A 4 25.84 -5.81 -8.21
CA GLY A 4 25.40 -7.22 -8.24
C GLY A 4 24.80 -7.73 -6.93
N SER A 5 24.77 -6.93 -5.86
CA SER A 5 23.98 -7.25 -4.66
C SER A 5 22.50 -7.21 -4.99
N ALA A 6 21.76 -8.24 -4.63
CA ALA A 6 20.33 -8.37 -4.89
C ALA A 6 19.57 -8.60 -3.58
N SER A 7 18.26 -8.34 -3.60
CA SER A 7 17.38 -8.65 -2.49
C SER A 7 17.27 -10.16 -2.27
N PHE A 8 16.89 -10.54 -1.05
CA PHE A 8 16.58 -11.93 -0.72
C PHE A 8 15.44 -12.45 -1.60
N ALA A 9 14.39 -11.65 -1.80
CA ALA A 9 13.27 -11.99 -2.67
C ALA A 9 13.68 -12.31 -4.12
N SER A 10 14.77 -11.71 -4.62
CA SER A 10 15.27 -11.96 -5.98
C SER A 10 16.28 -13.10 -6.06
N SER A 11 17.11 -13.32 -5.04
CA SER A 11 18.30 -14.20 -5.13
C SER A 11 18.28 -15.39 -4.16
N GLY A 12 17.41 -15.37 -3.14
CA GLY A 12 17.42 -16.32 -2.03
C GLY A 12 18.60 -16.14 -1.05
N LEU A 13 19.42 -15.10 -1.23
CA LEU A 13 20.57 -14.79 -0.39
C LEU A 13 20.40 -13.44 0.28
N LEU A 14 20.92 -13.30 1.51
CA LEU A 14 20.93 -12.02 2.20
C LEU A 14 21.86 -11.02 1.48
N PRO A 15 21.49 -9.73 1.43
CA PRO A 15 22.34 -8.69 0.84
C PRO A 15 23.73 -8.63 1.47
N SER A 16 24.74 -8.30 0.67
CA SER A 16 26.11 -8.14 1.18
C SER A 16 26.22 -6.94 2.12
N GLU A 17 26.60 -7.19 3.38
CA GLU A 17 26.77 -6.16 4.41
C GLU A 17 28.09 -5.38 4.30
N LYS A 18 29.05 -5.87 3.51
CA LYS A 18 30.41 -5.32 3.47
C LYS A 18 30.43 -3.82 3.20
N PHE A 19 29.76 -3.38 2.13
CA PHE A 19 29.77 -1.96 1.75
C PHE A 19 29.02 -1.08 2.76
N ALA A 20 27.93 -1.58 3.33
CA ALA A 20 27.18 -0.86 4.36
C ALA A 20 28.02 -0.67 5.64
N GLY A 21 28.73 -1.73 6.06
CA GLY A 21 29.64 -1.69 7.18
C GLY A 21 30.79 -0.71 6.94
N ASP A 22 31.45 -0.82 5.78
CA ASP A 22 32.55 0.08 5.41
C ASP A 22 32.08 1.55 5.38
N LEU A 23 30.88 1.83 4.84
CA LEU A 23 30.30 3.17 4.78
C LEU A 23 30.10 3.78 6.17
N LEU A 24 29.51 3.02 7.09
CA LEU A 24 29.27 3.49 8.46
C LEU A 24 30.58 3.67 9.22
N GLN A 25 31.46 2.67 9.14
CA GLN A 25 32.69 2.62 9.94
C GLN A 25 33.78 3.59 9.46
N PHE A 26 34.06 3.64 8.16
CA PHE A 26 35.27 4.31 7.65
C PHE A 26 34.99 5.65 6.99
N PHE A 27 33.78 5.87 6.48
CA PHE A 27 33.50 7.03 5.62
C PHE A 27 32.55 8.06 6.25
N THR A 28 31.78 7.68 7.27
CA THR A 28 30.71 8.56 7.79
C THR A 28 30.78 8.79 9.30
N ILE A 29 30.36 7.80 10.10
CA ILE A 29 29.99 8.03 11.51
C ILE A 29 30.93 7.35 12.52
N GLY A 30 31.73 6.37 12.08
CA GLY A 30 32.64 5.63 12.96
C GLY A 30 31.93 4.65 13.89
N LEU A 31 32.72 4.00 14.76
CA LEU A 31 32.26 2.96 15.67
C LEU A 31 31.67 3.49 16.97
N GLU A 32 32.15 4.64 17.45
CA GLU A 32 31.81 5.21 18.75
C GLU A 32 30.97 6.47 18.60
N LYS A 33 29.89 6.56 19.37
CA LYS A 33 29.03 7.73 19.40
C LYS A 33 29.76 8.88 20.08
N LEU A 34 29.84 10.03 19.41
CA LEU A 34 30.49 11.23 19.95
C LEU A 34 29.45 12.24 20.46
N GLY A 35 29.79 12.94 21.54
CA GLY A 35 29.07 14.11 22.04
C GLY A 35 29.29 15.35 21.16
N SER A 36 28.58 16.44 21.47
CA SER A 36 28.76 17.72 20.77
C SER A 36 30.16 18.33 20.97
N ASP A 37 30.88 17.90 22.02
CA ASP A 37 32.25 18.26 22.31
C ASP A 37 33.28 17.34 21.61
N GLY A 38 32.81 16.36 20.82
CA GLY A 38 33.65 15.40 20.10
C GLY A 38 34.20 14.26 20.96
N LYS A 39 33.85 14.16 22.24
CA LYS A 39 34.29 13.06 23.11
C LYS A 39 33.34 11.85 23.01
N PRO A 40 33.84 10.61 23.20
CA PRO A 40 32.98 9.44 23.24
C PRO A 40 31.91 9.57 24.33
N VAL A 41 30.66 9.30 23.97
CA VAL A 41 29.57 9.10 24.93
C VAL A 41 29.79 7.74 25.57
N VAL A 42 29.84 7.70 26.89
CA VAL A 42 30.03 6.46 27.66
C VAL A 42 28.75 6.02 28.35
N ASP A 43 28.58 4.71 28.51
CA ASP A 43 27.50 4.12 29.30
C ASP A 43 27.79 4.18 30.82
N ALA A 44 26.89 3.61 31.62
CA ALA A 44 27.01 3.59 33.08
C ALA A 44 28.25 2.81 33.57
N GLN A 45 28.87 2.01 32.71
CA GLN A 45 30.07 1.22 32.98
C GLN A 45 31.34 1.92 32.46
N GLY A 46 31.22 3.14 31.92
CA GLY A 46 32.34 3.90 31.35
C GLY A 46 32.79 3.42 29.98
N LYS A 47 32.04 2.53 29.31
CA LYS A 47 32.36 2.04 27.97
C LYS A 47 31.73 2.93 26.91
N ALA A 48 32.46 3.19 25.83
CA ALA A 48 31.94 3.96 24.70
C ALA A 48 30.68 3.31 24.12
N VAL A 49 29.64 4.12 23.91
CA VAL A 49 28.38 3.70 23.30
C VAL A 49 28.60 3.55 21.79
N PRO A 50 28.27 2.39 21.19
CA PRO A 50 28.47 2.18 19.76
C PRO A 50 27.53 3.08 18.93
N THR A 51 27.99 3.57 17.78
CA THR A 51 27.17 4.42 16.90
C THR A 51 26.06 3.66 16.18
N TYR A 52 26.25 2.36 15.96
CA TYR A 52 25.30 1.48 15.30
C TYR A 52 25.41 0.04 15.82
N ALA A 53 24.33 -0.73 15.65
CA ALA A 53 24.27 -2.15 15.93
C ALA A 53 24.38 -2.97 14.62
N PRO A 54 24.70 -4.28 14.69
CA PRO A 54 24.70 -5.15 13.52
C PRO A 54 23.41 -5.10 12.69
N ALA A 55 22.25 -4.97 13.35
CA ALA A 55 20.96 -4.81 12.68
C ALA A 55 20.87 -3.55 11.79
N ASN A 56 21.58 -2.46 12.14
CA ASN A 56 21.64 -1.27 11.30
C ASN A 56 22.48 -1.53 10.04
N VAL A 57 23.56 -2.31 10.14
CA VAL A 57 24.39 -2.68 8.98
C VAL A 57 23.58 -3.55 8.02
N ALA A 58 22.92 -4.59 8.54
CA ALA A 58 22.03 -5.46 7.77
C ALA A 58 20.91 -4.68 7.07
N SER A 59 20.29 -3.72 7.78
CA SER A 59 19.22 -2.90 7.21
C SER A 59 19.75 -1.93 6.15
N LEU A 60 20.91 -1.30 6.38
CA LEU A 60 21.54 -0.42 5.40
C LEU A 60 22.00 -1.19 4.16
N ALA A 61 22.44 -2.45 4.30
CA ALA A 61 22.81 -3.29 3.16
C ALA A 61 21.66 -3.46 2.16
N LYS A 62 20.41 -3.53 2.66
CA LYS A 62 19.20 -3.58 1.82
C LYS A 62 19.06 -2.34 0.90
N VAL A 63 19.54 -1.16 1.32
CA VAL A 63 19.52 0.08 0.50
C VAL A 63 20.36 -0.07 -0.78
N PHE A 64 21.43 -0.87 -0.74
CA PHE A 64 22.38 -1.00 -1.85
C PHE A 64 22.07 -2.16 -2.80
N THR A 65 20.95 -2.85 -2.62
CA THR A 65 20.51 -3.94 -3.49
C THR A 65 19.96 -3.42 -4.82
N GLY A 66 20.09 -4.20 -5.89
CA GLY A 66 19.55 -3.87 -7.21
C GLY A 66 20.23 -2.71 -7.93
N LEU A 67 21.35 -2.19 -7.41
CA LEU A 67 22.14 -1.14 -8.05
C LEU A 67 23.01 -1.71 -9.16
N SER A 68 22.91 -1.13 -10.36
CA SER A 68 23.63 -1.58 -11.54
C SER A 68 24.12 -0.43 -12.41
N SER A 69 25.17 -0.69 -13.19
CA SER A 69 25.61 0.23 -14.24
C SER A 69 24.57 0.30 -15.36
N GLN A 70 24.33 1.51 -15.85
CA GLN A 70 23.45 1.72 -17.01
C GLN A 70 24.14 1.33 -18.32
N ASN A 71 23.36 1.24 -19.40
CA ASN A 71 23.92 1.16 -20.74
C ASN A 71 24.76 2.41 -21.05
N LYS A 72 25.82 2.25 -21.85
CA LYS A 72 26.65 3.38 -22.28
C LYS A 72 25.86 4.30 -23.21
N ARG A 73 26.12 5.60 -23.10
CA ARG A 73 25.70 6.58 -24.10
C ARG A 73 26.62 6.50 -25.32
N GLY A 74 26.08 6.73 -26.52
CA GLY A 74 26.81 6.59 -27.78
C GLY A 74 28.01 7.54 -27.95
N ASN A 75 28.09 8.60 -27.14
CA ASN A 75 29.19 9.57 -27.13
C ASN A 75 30.28 9.27 -26.09
N ILE A 76 30.31 8.06 -25.50
CA ILE A 76 31.35 7.63 -24.57
C ILE A 76 32.38 6.78 -25.36
N GLU A 77 33.46 7.43 -25.79
CA GLU A 77 34.52 6.91 -26.68
C GLU A 77 35.42 5.83 -26.02
N PHE A 78 35.34 5.62 -24.70
CA PHE A 78 36.21 4.68 -23.98
C PHE A 78 35.65 3.24 -23.92
N GLY A 79 36.22 2.37 -24.77
CA GLY A 79 36.64 0.99 -24.50
C GLY A 79 35.57 -0.08 -24.18
N ARG A 80 35.84 -1.35 -24.52
CA ARG A 80 35.04 -2.51 -24.06
C ARG A 80 34.97 -2.51 -22.51
N GLY A 81 33.78 -2.36 -21.91
CA GLY A 81 33.61 -2.32 -20.44
C GLY A 81 32.24 -1.79 -20.00
N ASN A 82 31.99 -1.71 -18.68
CA ASN A 82 30.76 -1.17 -18.09
C ASN A 82 30.70 0.37 -18.11
N ASN A 83 29.51 0.95 -17.90
CA ASN A 83 29.33 2.39 -17.74
C ASN A 83 29.66 2.82 -16.30
N TYR A 84 30.78 3.51 -16.11
CA TYR A 84 31.21 4.07 -14.82
C TYR A 84 31.04 5.60 -14.73
N ILE A 85 30.50 6.22 -15.78
CA ILE A 85 30.35 7.69 -15.87
C ILE A 85 28.96 8.09 -15.39
N ASP A 86 27.93 7.38 -15.83
CA ASP A 86 26.56 7.71 -15.50
C ASP A 86 26.16 7.14 -14.13
N PRO A 87 25.27 7.81 -13.38
CA PRO A 87 24.75 7.29 -12.13
C PRO A 87 24.14 5.90 -12.33
N MET A 88 24.33 5.01 -11.36
CA MET A 88 23.70 3.70 -11.41
C MET A 88 22.17 3.78 -11.46
N ALA A 89 21.56 2.79 -12.09
CA ALA A 89 20.12 2.59 -12.05
C ALA A 89 19.75 1.52 -11.02
N ILE A 90 18.56 1.70 -10.43
CA ILE A 90 17.93 0.71 -9.56
C ILE A 90 17.13 -0.24 -10.46
N HIS A 91 17.49 -1.52 -10.46
CA HIS A 91 16.64 -2.59 -10.95
C HIS A 91 15.66 -2.98 -9.85
N VAL A 92 14.42 -2.53 -9.98
CA VAL A 92 13.36 -2.71 -8.97
C VAL A 92 13.18 -4.18 -8.58
N HIS A 93 13.25 -5.12 -9.54
CA HIS A 93 13.11 -6.56 -9.27
C HIS A 93 14.22 -7.14 -8.38
N ALA A 94 15.41 -6.55 -8.39
CA ALA A 94 16.56 -6.98 -7.59
C ALA A 94 16.76 -6.09 -6.34
N HIS A 95 15.95 -5.03 -6.18
CA HIS A 95 16.00 -4.16 -5.03
C HIS A 95 15.16 -4.73 -3.89
N ASP A 96 15.61 -4.50 -2.66
CA ASP A 96 14.87 -4.86 -1.46
C ASP A 96 13.80 -3.80 -1.21
N LEU A 97 12.55 -4.21 -1.17
CA LEU A 97 11.39 -3.33 -1.01
C LEU A 97 10.90 -3.25 0.44
N ASN A 98 11.56 -3.97 1.34
CA ASN A 98 11.17 -4.01 2.75
C ASN A 98 11.57 -2.70 3.45
N PRO A 99 10.87 -2.36 4.55
CA PRO A 99 11.25 -1.26 5.42
C PRO A 99 12.69 -1.37 5.89
N LYS A 100 13.35 -0.21 5.99
CA LYS A 100 14.73 -0.12 6.46
C LYS A 100 14.78 0.75 7.70
N ILE A 101 15.43 0.26 8.75
CA ILE A 101 15.70 1.03 9.96
C ILE A 101 16.95 1.89 9.73
N GLY A 102 16.85 3.15 10.12
CA GLY A 102 17.95 4.09 10.18
C GLY A 102 18.72 3.98 11.49
N LEU A 103 19.64 4.92 11.67
CA LEU A 103 20.39 5.10 12.89
C LEU A 103 19.46 5.68 13.96
N ALA A 104 19.63 5.29 15.24
CA ALA A 104 18.74 5.65 16.36
C ALA A 104 17.29 5.13 16.28
N GLY A 105 17.02 4.11 15.45
CA GLY A 105 15.72 3.44 15.45
C GLY A 105 14.61 4.22 14.74
N ALA A 106 14.88 5.27 13.98
CA ALA A 106 13.90 5.80 13.03
C ALA A 106 13.84 4.90 11.78
N TYR A 107 12.79 4.97 10.95
CA TYR A 107 12.83 4.33 9.63
C TYR A 107 13.47 5.26 8.59
N ILE A 108 14.16 4.67 7.61
CA ILE A 108 14.62 5.39 6.42
C ILE A 108 13.38 5.71 5.58
N GLY A 109 12.87 6.93 5.74
CA GLY A 109 11.59 7.36 5.18
C GLY A 109 10.76 8.21 6.15
N ASP A 110 11.09 8.18 7.44
CA ASP A 110 10.49 9.10 8.42
C ASP A 110 10.78 10.55 8.02
N GLY A 111 9.76 11.41 8.15
CA GLY A 111 9.79 12.82 7.76
C GLY A 111 9.57 13.08 6.26
N TYR A 112 9.47 12.04 5.42
CA TYR A 112 9.03 12.21 4.03
C TYR A 112 7.51 12.21 3.92
N PRO A 113 6.94 12.97 2.97
CA PRO A 113 5.51 13.00 2.75
C PRO A 113 4.99 11.72 2.10
N LEU A 114 3.70 11.43 2.29
CA LEU A 114 3.06 10.32 1.59
C LEU A 114 2.88 10.64 0.11
N CYS A 115 3.15 9.67 -0.76
CA CYS A 115 2.99 9.86 -2.21
C CYS A 115 1.52 10.10 -2.61
N SER A 116 0.56 9.59 -1.84
CA SER A 116 -0.88 9.84 -2.03
C SER A 116 -1.28 11.30 -1.82
N ASP A 117 -0.49 12.02 -1.03
CA ASP A 117 -0.81 13.37 -0.57
C ASP A 117 -0.16 14.45 -1.45
N ALA A 118 0.49 14.04 -2.55
CA ALA A 118 1.10 14.95 -3.48
C ALA A 118 0.05 15.95 -4.01
N PRO A 119 0.24 17.27 -3.84
CA PRO A 119 -0.70 18.27 -4.33
C PRO A 119 -0.92 18.12 -5.83
N ARG A 120 -2.17 18.30 -6.27
CA ARG A 120 -2.48 18.38 -7.72
C ARG A 120 -1.66 19.51 -8.34
N GLY A 121 -1.00 19.23 -9.45
CA GLY A 121 -0.13 20.22 -10.07
C GLY A 121 1.18 20.45 -9.31
N SER A 122 1.65 19.48 -8.53
CA SER A 122 2.95 19.53 -7.83
C SER A 122 4.13 19.89 -8.75
N PHE A 123 4.05 19.57 -10.04
CA PHE A 123 5.02 19.98 -11.06
C PHE A 123 5.11 21.51 -11.26
N LEU A 124 4.11 22.27 -10.84
CA LEU A 124 4.08 23.73 -10.84
C LEU A 124 4.40 24.33 -9.46
N ALA A 125 4.66 23.49 -8.45
CA ALA A 125 4.94 23.96 -7.10
C ALA A 125 6.27 24.72 -7.01
N ARG A 126 6.36 25.63 -6.05
CA ARG A 126 7.63 26.26 -5.69
C ARG A 126 8.64 25.17 -5.31
N GLY A 127 9.85 25.24 -5.86
CA GLY A 127 10.90 24.25 -5.63
C GLY A 127 10.82 23.02 -6.53
N ALA A 128 9.80 22.88 -7.39
CA ALA A 128 9.76 21.82 -8.39
C ALA A 128 11.00 21.89 -9.29
N LYS A 129 11.65 20.75 -9.49
CA LYS A 129 12.91 20.65 -10.23
C LYS A 129 12.67 20.02 -11.59
N TYR A 130 13.36 20.54 -12.59
CA TYR A 130 13.32 20.05 -13.96
C TYR A 130 14.72 19.79 -14.45
N ARG A 131 14.98 18.59 -14.97
CA ARG A 131 16.25 18.22 -15.57
C ARG A 131 16.09 18.09 -17.08
N ARG A 132 17.00 18.70 -17.83
CA ARG A 132 16.98 18.64 -19.29
C ARG A 132 17.24 17.22 -19.77
N VAL A 133 16.43 16.78 -20.72
CA VAL A 133 16.56 15.50 -21.42
C VAL A 133 16.95 15.79 -22.86
N PHE A 134 18.01 15.12 -23.32
CA PHE A 134 18.58 15.32 -24.67
C PHE A 134 18.02 14.35 -25.71
N LEU A 135 17.32 13.30 -25.26
CA LEU A 135 16.66 12.34 -26.12
C LEU A 135 15.19 12.72 -26.29
N GLN A 136 14.64 12.41 -27.46
CA GLN A 136 13.21 12.53 -27.70
C GLN A 136 12.46 11.57 -26.75
N VAL A 137 11.36 12.06 -26.18
CA VAL A 137 10.49 11.29 -25.29
C VAL A 137 9.12 11.15 -25.92
N ASP A 138 8.59 9.93 -25.95
CA ASP A 138 7.33 9.62 -26.64
C ASP A 138 6.11 10.29 -26.00
N LYS A 139 6.11 10.44 -24.67
CA LYS A 139 5.01 11.05 -23.91
C LYS A 139 5.51 12.22 -23.08
N ALA A 140 5.29 13.43 -23.58
CA ALA A 140 5.59 14.67 -22.88
C ALA A 140 4.42 15.66 -23.01
N LEU A 141 4.15 16.40 -21.93
CA LEU A 141 3.17 17.49 -21.96
C LEU A 141 3.74 18.67 -22.75
N ASN A 142 3.12 19.00 -23.88
CA ASN A 142 3.54 20.12 -24.72
C ASN A 142 3.12 21.45 -24.09
N LEU A 143 4.09 22.29 -23.72
CA LEU A 143 3.83 23.55 -23.05
C LEU A 143 3.54 24.68 -24.06
N PRO A 144 2.35 25.30 -24.01
CA PRO A 144 1.99 26.37 -24.94
C PRO A 144 2.88 27.61 -24.75
N ARG A 145 2.95 28.49 -25.75
CA ARG A 145 3.78 29.72 -25.68
C ARG A 145 3.45 30.62 -24.49
N GLY A 146 2.18 30.68 -24.07
CA GLY A 146 1.74 31.46 -22.91
C GLY A 146 1.96 30.80 -21.55
N SER A 147 2.54 29.59 -21.49
CA SER A 147 2.77 28.87 -20.24
C SER A 147 3.83 29.58 -19.38
N LEU A 148 3.50 29.85 -18.12
CA LEU A 148 4.46 30.32 -17.13
C LEU A 148 5.55 29.28 -16.86
N LEU A 149 5.21 27.98 -16.93
CA LEU A 149 6.19 26.91 -16.79
C LEU A 149 7.17 26.93 -17.96
N ARG A 150 6.68 27.09 -19.20
CA ARG A 150 7.56 27.24 -20.36
C ARG A 150 8.49 28.44 -20.19
N GLN A 151 7.98 29.58 -19.74
CA GLN A 151 8.80 30.77 -19.50
C GLN A 151 9.89 30.51 -18.46
N ALA A 152 9.55 29.84 -17.36
CA ALA A 152 10.52 29.47 -16.32
C ALA A 152 11.59 28.48 -16.82
N LEU A 153 11.22 27.54 -17.70
CA LEU A 153 12.18 26.59 -18.29
C LEU A 153 13.04 27.23 -19.40
N CYS A 154 12.55 28.31 -19.99
CA CYS A 154 13.15 29.02 -21.11
C CYS A 154 13.61 30.44 -20.73
N GLU A 155 14.07 30.67 -19.49
CA GLU A 155 14.55 31.99 -19.02
C GLU A 155 15.52 32.66 -20.02
N VAL A 156 16.30 31.87 -20.75
CA VAL A 156 17.12 32.29 -21.89
C VAL A 156 16.64 31.58 -23.15
N HIS A 157 16.43 32.33 -24.25
CA HIS A 157 16.19 31.75 -25.57
C HIS A 157 17.53 31.43 -26.27
N PRO A 158 17.68 30.22 -26.87
CA PRO A 158 16.68 29.15 -26.99
C PRO A 158 16.50 28.33 -25.69
N CYS A 159 15.29 27.78 -25.52
CA CYS A 159 14.98 26.84 -24.43
C CYS A 159 16.01 25.71 -24.36
N GLY A 160 16.45 25.32 -23.16
CA GLY A 160 17.40 24.23 -22.96
C GLY A 160 18.81 24.63 -22.55
N SER A 161 19.06 25.90 -22.26
CA SER A 161 20.38 26.39 -21.84
C SER A 161 20.80 25.88 -20.45
N ALA A 162 19.86 25.74 -19.52
CA ALA A 162 20.11 25.18 -18.20
C ALA A 162 19.87 23.66 -18.17
N TYR A 163 20.83 22.90 -17.61
CA TYR A 163 20.67 21.46 -17.40
C TYR A 163 19.64 21.14 -16.30
N THR A 164 19.57 21.95 -15.26
CA THR A 164 18.58 21.83 -14.18
C THR A 164 17.94 23.19 -13.92
N VAL A 165 16.61 23.22 -13.82
CA VAL A 165 15.82 24.42 -13.48
C VAL A 165 15.02 24.13 -12.21
N THR A 166 14.99 25.07 -11.27
CA THR A 166 14.14 24.97 -10.06
C THR A 166 13.17 26.13 -10.04
N LEU A 167 11.88 25.85 -9.89
CA LEU A 167 10.86 26.90 -9.88
C LEU A 167 10.98 27.76 -8.61
N ARG A 168 11.07 29.08 -8.77
CA ARG A 168 11.23 30.03 -7.65
C ARG A 168 9.94 30.30 -6.90
N SER A 169 8.79 30.12 -7.56
CA SER A 169 7.45 30.33 -7.03
C SER A 169 6.49 29.28 -7.58
N LYS A 170 5.33 29.12 -6.92
CA LYS A 170 4.23 28.32 -7.47
C LYS A 170 3.70 29.01 -8.73
N LEU A 171 3.55 28.26 -9.82
CA LEU A 171 3.05 28.76 -11.09
C LEU A 171 1.57 28.42 -11.25
N ARG A 172 0.82 29.30 -11.91
CA ARG A 172 -0.56 29.01 -12.32
C ARG A 172 -0.52 28.10 -13.54
N CYS A 173 -1.38 27.08 -13.55
CA CYS A 173 -1.50 26.19 -14.70
C CYS A 173 -2.06 26.94 -15.91
N THR A 174 -1.62 26.56 -17.10
CA THR A 174 -2.13 27.09 -18.38
C THR A 174 -2.61 25.97 -19.28
N GLY A 175 -3.88 26.03 -19.72
CA GLY A 175 -4.44 25.08 -20.68
C GLY A 175 -4.37 23.63 -20.21
N SER A 176 -3.73 22.77 -21.00
CA SER A 176 -3.59 21.32 -20.70
C SER A 176 -2.85 21.03 -19.38
N GLU A 177 -2.03 21.96 -18.88
CA GLU A 177 -1.41 21.83 -17.56
C GLU A 177 -2.44 21.71 -16.42
N CYS A 178 -3.62 22.30 -16.57
CA CYS A 178 -4.64 22.31 -15.52
C CYS A 178 -5.39 20.98 -15.38
N SER A 179 -5.36 20.15 -16.43
CA SER A 179 -6.02 18.84 -16.44
C SER A 179 -5.10 17.72 -15.94
N GLU A 180 -3.79 17.98 -15.84
CA GLU A 180 -2.81 17.01 -15.41
C GLU A 180 -2.61 17.04 -13.89
N SER A 181 -2.77 15.88 -13.25
CA SER A 181 -2.50 15.74 -11.82
C SER A 181 -1.01 15.60 -11.51
N ALA A 182 -0.26 14.95 -12.41
CA ALA A 182 1.17 14.75 -12.33
C ALA A 182 1.79 14.72 -13.73
N VAL A 183 2.97 15.31 -13.88
CA VAL A 183 3.71 15.33 -15.15
C VAL A 183 5.12 14.82 -14.89
N ARG A 184 5.57 13.88 -15.73
CA ARG A 184 6.94 13.36 -15.70
C ARG A 184 7.83 14.07 -16.71
N PHE A 185 7.35 14.29 -17.93
CA PHE A 185 8.10 14.96 -18.99
C PHE A 185 7.29 16.12 -19.58
N VAL A 186 7.96 17.23 -19.85
CA VAL A 186 7.40 18.40 -20.53
C VAL A 186 8.23 18.75 -21.76
N LEU A 187 7.57 19.27 -22.79
CA LEU A 187 8.20 19.83 -23.98
C LEU A 187 8.05 21.35 -23.94
N ALA A 188 9.17 22.06 -23.75
CA ALA A 188 9.22 23.51 -23.66
C ALA A 188 10.05 24.07 -24.82
N GLY A 189 9.39 24.66 -25.81
CA GLY A 189 10.05 25.31 -26.95
C GLY A 189 11.06 24.44 -27.71
N GLY A 190 10.74 23.15 -27.89
CA GLY A 190 11.59 22.18 -28.59
C GLY A 190 12.57 21.41 -27.70
N ALA A 191 12.67 21.74 -26.41
CA ALA A 191 13.51 21.02 -25.45
C ALA A 191 12.67 20.17 -24.48
N TYR A 192 13.12 18.95 -24.21
CA TYR A 192 12.49 18.05 -23.24
C TYR A 192 13.08 18.28 -21.84
N TYR A 193 12.20 18.26 -20.84
CA TYR A 193 12.59 18.28 -19.42
C TYR A 193 11.85 17.20 -18.65
N GLU A 194 12.56 16.52 -17.76
CA GLU A 194 12.02 15.60 -16.77
C GLU A 194 11.73 16.38 -15.47
N HIS A 195 10.50 16.36 -15.01
CA HIS A 195 10.13 16.84 -13.68
C HIS A 195 10.61 15.82 -12.64
N ILE A 196 11.41 16.29 -11.68
CA ILE A 196 11.91 15.51 -10.55
C ILE A 196 11.01 15.80 -9.35
N PRO A 197 10.06 14.91 -9.01
CA PRO A 197 9.19 15.11 -7.87
C PRO A 197 9.98 15.09 -6.57
N LEU A 198 9.43 15.74 -5.53
CA LEU A 198 9.94 15.55 -4.18
C LEU A 198 9.87 14.06 -3.81
N PRO A 199 10.89 13.51 -3.15
CA PRO A 199 10.82 12.14 -2.67
C PRO A 199 9.65 12.01 -1.71
N CYS A 200 8.92 10.90 -1.83
CA CYS A 200 7.77 10.58 -1.02
C CYS A 200 7.81 9.10 -0.66
N VAL A 201 7.09 8.73 0.40
CA VAL A 201 6.98 7.36 0.89
C VAL A 201 5.54 6.87 0.80
N ARG A 202 5.36 5.56 0.93
CA ARG A 202 4.06 4.92 1.11
C ARG A 202 4.12 4.09 2.39
N PRO A 203 3.00 3.89 3.09
CA PRO A 203 2.95 2.88 4.13
C PRO A 203 3.26 1.50 3.52
N TYR A 204 4.04 0.70 4.24
CA TYR A 204 4.40 -0.67 3.83
C TYR A 204 3.14 -1.54 3.72
N LEU A 205 2.28 -1.48 4.74
CA LEU A 205 0.98 -2.13 4.74
C LEU A 205 -0.08 -1.17 4.22
N ALA A 206 -0.78 -1.59 3.18
CA ALA A 206 -1.74 -0.74 2.49
C ALA A 206 -3.05 -0.56 3.30
N SER A 207 -3.73 0.56 3.07
CA SER A 207 -4.99 0.89 3.74
C SER A 207 -6.14 -0.03 3.31
N PRO A 208 -7.07 -0.38 4.20
CA PRO A 208 -8.22 -1.22 3.86
C PRO A 208 -9.17 -0.53 2.89
N LEU A 209 -9.96 -1.32 2.16
CA LEU A 209 -11.17 -0.80 1.50
C LEU A 209 -12.17 -0.34 2.56
N PRO A 210 -13.00 0.68 2.26
CA PRO A 210 -14.09 1.04 3.16
C PRO A 210 -15.00 -0.16 3.38
N ASP A 211 -15.49 -0.34 4.60
CA ASP A 211 -16.53 -1.31 4.86
C ASP A 211 -17.85 -0.76 4.33
N GLU A 212 -18.37 -1.39 3.27
CA GLU A 212 -19.68 -1.09 2.70
C GLU A 212 -20.64 -2.26 2.96
N THR A 213 -20.35 -3.11 3.96
CA THR A 213 -21.35 -4.05 4.44
C THR A 213 -22.47 -3.26 5.12
N PRO A 214 -23.74 -3.51 4.77
CA PRO A 214 -24.85 -2.77 5.38
C PRO A 214 -24.85 -2.94 6.90
N GLU A 215 -24.74 -1.84 7.64
CA GLU A 215 -24.92 -1.84 9.08
C GLU A 215 -26.39 -2.13 9.40
N GLY A 216 -26.67 -3.37 9.85
CA GLY A 216 -28.02 -3.82 10.21
C GLY A 216 -28.42 -5.13 9.55
N VAL A 217 -29.62 -5.64 9.88
CA VAL A 217 -30.13 -6.85 9.23
C VAL A 217 -30.49 -6.49 7.79
N TYR A 218 -29.68 -6.94 6.84
CA TYR A 218 -30.07 -6.99 5.44
C TYR A 218 -31.40 -7.77 5.35
N LYS A 219 -32.51 -7.07 5.08
CA LYS A 219 -33.87 -7.64 5.02
C LYS A 219 -34.40 -7.58 3.58
N PRO A 220 -33.86 -8.42 2.68
CA PRO A 220 -34.50 -8.61 1.38
C PRO A 220 -35.91 -9.15 1.61
N ASP A 221 -36.83 -8.82 0.71
CA ASP A 221 -38.20 -9.29 0.83
C ASP A 221 -38.23 -10.82 0.83
N LEU A 222 -38.84 -11.40 1.86
CA LEU A 222 -39.02 -12.84 1.90
C LEU A 222 -40.22 -13.21 1.03
N LEU A 223 -39.94 -13.93 -0.04
CA LEU A 223 -40.94 -14.36 -1.00
C LEU A 223 -41.15 -15.88 -0.90
N ASN A 224 -42.39 -16.29 -1.19
CA ASN A 224 -42.81 -17.69 -1.12
C ASN A 224 -42.62 -18.34 -2.50
N GLY A 225 -41.88 -19.44 -2.56
CA GLY A 225 -41.71 -20.22 -3.79
C GLY A 225 -40.28 -20.32 -4.33
N TRP A 226 -40.19 -20.77 -5.59
CA TRP A 226 -38.94 -21.06 -6.28
C TRP A 226 -38.53 -19.91 -7.22
N ALA A 227 -37.23 -19.59 -7.22
CA ALA A 227 -36.64 -18.60 -8.10
C ALA A 227 -36.39 -19.15 -9.51
N CYS A 228 -36.54 -18.30 -10.53
CA CYS A 228 -36.22 -18.59 -11.93
C CYS A 228 -35.78 -17.33 -12.67
N PHE A 229 -35.12 -17.51 -13.82
CA PHE A 229 -34.78 -16.40 -14.70
C PHE A 229 -36.03 -15.82 -15.38
N ALA A 230 -36.21 -14.50 -15.32
CA ALA A 230 -37.38 -13.84 -15.90
C ALA A 230 -37.55 -14.10 -17.41
N SER A 231 -36.44 -14.23 -18.14
CA SER A 231 -36.38 -14.39 -19.60
C SER A 231 -36.68 -15.80 -20.10
N SER A 232 -36.42 -16.85 -19.30
CA SER A 232 -36.50 -18.25 -19.76
C SER A 232 -37.35 -19.17 -18.88
N GLY A 233 -37.74 -18.72 -17.68
CA GLY A 233 -38.45 -19.54 -16.71
C GLY A 233 -37.62 -20.69 -16.12
N ARG A 234 -36.35 -20.84 -16.51
CA ARG A 234 -35.45 -21.87 -15.99
C ARG A 234 -34.99 -21.53 -14.57
N SER A 235 -34.81 -22.55 -13.73
CA SER A 235 -34.23 -22.40 -12.40
C SER A 235 -32.79 -21.92 -12.48
N PRO A 236 -32.35 -21.03 -11.57
CA PRO A 236 -30.95 -20.63 -11.50
C PRO A 236 -30.08 -21.79 -11.02
N SER A 237 -28.79 -21.73 -11.34
CA SER A 237 -27.79 -22.57 -10.70
C SER A 237 -27.72 -22.24 -9.20
N LEU A 238 -28.06 -23.23 -8.37
CA LEU A 238 -28.07 -23.12 -6.92
C LEU A 238 -26.78 -23.67 -6.33
N PHE A 239 -26.17 -22.91 -5.44
CA PHE A 239 -24.99 -23.29 -4.67
C PHE A 239 -25.42 -23.71 -3.25
N SER A 240 -25.11 -24.94 -2.84
CA SER A 240 -25.46 -25.43 -1.50
C SER A 240 -24.62 -24.73 -0.43
N LEU A 241 -25.29 -24.02 0.48
CA LEU A 241 -24.67 -23.35 1.63
C LEU A 241 -24.67 -24.24 2.87
N ASP A 242 -25.70 -25.06 3.02
CA ASP A 242 -25.75 -26.19 3.93
C ASP A 242 -26.90 -27.15 3.55
N SER A 243 -26.78 -28.42 3.95
CA SER A 243 -27.75 -29.50 3.69
C SER A 243 -28.62 -29.85 4.90
N ARG A 244 -28.76 -28.94 5.88
CA ARG A 244 -29.59 -29.19 7.07
C ARG A 244 -31.06 -29.11 6.70
N LYS A 245 -31.73 -30.27 6.75
CA LYS A 245 -33.17 -30.38 6.58
C LYS A 245 -33.89 -29.61 7.68
N ALA A 246 -34.86 -28.80 7.30
CA ALA A 246 -35.62 -27.99 8.24
C ALA A 246 -36.94 -27.52 7.61
N ASN A 247 -37.90 -27.14 8.45
CA ASN A 247 -39.11 -26.47 7.98
C ASN A 247 -38.75 -25.06 7.46
N PRO A 248 -38.99 -24.75 6.17
CA PRO A 248 -38.70 -23.43 5.61
C PRO A 248 -39.49 -22.29 6.26
N LEU A 249 -40.59 -22.60 6.97
CA LEU A 249 -41.41 -21.62 7.70
C LEU A 249 -40.80 -21.20 9.06
N GLY A 250 -39.81 -21.93 9.56
CA GLY A 250 -39.20 -21.63 10.86
C GLY A 250 -38.36 -20.36 10.82
N ARG A 251 -38.78 -19.32 11.56
CA ARG A 251 -38.09 -18.01 11.60
C ARG A 251 -36.60 -18.11 11.96
N GLY A 252 -36.24 -18.97 12.92
CA GLY A 252 -34.84 -19.18 13.30
C GLY A 252 -33.99 -19.75 12.16
N ARG A 253 -34.56 -20.69 11.38
CA ARG A 253 -33.88 -21.27 10.22
C ARG A 253 -33.79 -20.27 9.07
N GLN A 254 -34.84 -19.50 8.85
CA GLN A 254 -34.85 -18.42 7.86
C GLN A 254 -33.72 -17.41 8.13
N ALA A 255 -33.61 -16.93 9.36
CA ALA A 255 -32.56 -16.01 9.78
C ALA A 255 -31.15 -16.62 9.58
N GLN A 256 -30.96 -17.89 9.95
CA GLN A 256 -29.68 -18.58 9.76
C GLN A 256 -29.29 -18.72 8.28
N CYS A 257 -30.25 -19.07 7.42
CA CYS A 257 -30.00 -19.23 5.98
C CYS A 257 -29.68 -17.87 5.32
N LEU A 258 -30.48 -16.84 5.63
CA LEU A 258 -30.22 -15.48 5.14
C LEU A 258 -28.86 -14.96 5.61
N SER A 259 -28.50 -15.17 6.88
CA SER A 259 -27.18 -14.80 7.40
C SER A 259 -26.04 -15.48 6.64
N ARG A 260 -26.15 -16.79 6.35
CA ARG A 260 -25.18 -17.52 5.53
C ARG A 260 -25.11 -16.98 4.10
N CYS A 261 -26.24 -16.63 3.51
CA CYS A 261 -26.31 -16.07 2.16
C CYS A 261 -25.63 -14.70 2.06
N VAL A 262 -25.95 -13.79 2.99
CA VAL A 262 -25.30 -12.48 3.07
C VAL A 262 -23.80 -12.65 3.33
N ALA A 263 -23.42 -13.51 4.28
CA ALA A 263 -22.02 -13.80 4.57
C ALA A 263 -21.25 -14.44 3.40
N MET A 264 -21.92 -15.15 2.50
CA MET A 264 -21.34 -15.75 1.30
C MET A 264 -21.33 -14.83 0.08
N GLY A 265 -21.99 -13.67 0.17
CA GLY A 265 -22.05 -12.69 -0.92
C GLY A 265 -22.74 -13.24 -2.18
N VAL A 266 -23.80 -14.02 -2.01
CA VAL A 266 -24.64 -14.50 -3.13
C VAL A 266 -25.67 -13.43 -3.51
N TYR A 267 -26.23 -13.50 -4.73
CA TYR A 267 -27.20 -12.52 -5.22
C TYR A 267 -28.64 -12.80 -4.81
N ALA A 268 -28.93 -14.04 -4.47
CA ALA A 268 -30.21 -14.42 -3.91
C ALA A 268 -30.03 -15.67 -3.03
N CYS A 269 -30.98 -15.90 -2.14
CA CYS A 269 -30.96 -17.01 -1.21
C CYS A 269 -32.23 -17.83 -1.35
N GLN A 270 -32.14 -19.15 -1.24
CA GLN A 270 -33.27 -20.06 -1.31
C GLN A 270 -33.18 -21.12 -0.21
N LEU A 271 -34.18 -21.13 0.68
CA LEU A 271 -34.36 -22.13 1.72
C LEU A 271 -35.43 -23.14 1.29
N THR A 272 -35.10 -24.42 1.35
CA THR A 272 -35.97 -25.55 0.99
C THR A 272 -35.93 -26.60 2.11
N PRO A 273 -36.77 -27.65 2.09
CA PRO A 273 -36.76 -28.67 3.13
C PRO A 273 -35.47 -29.50 3.11
N SER A 274 -34.70 -29.45 2.03
CA SER A 274 -33.43 -30.15 1.86
C SER A 274 -32.20 -29.31 2.25
N GLY A 275 -32.33 -27.99 2.43
CA GLY A 275 -31.19 -27.14 2.79
C GLY A 275 -31.32 -25.67 2.40
N CYS A 276 -30.23 -24.95 2.63
CA CYS A 276 -30.05 -23.53 2.29
C CYS A 276 -29.15 -23.42 1.06
N PHE A 277 -29.57 -22.65 0.07
CA PHE A 277 -28.89 -22.51 -1.22
C PHE A 277 -28.74 -21.04 -1.60
N GLY A 278 -27.66 -20.68 -2.29
CA GLY A 278 -27.41 -19.34 -2.81
C GLY A 278 -27.39 -19.31 -4.34
N VAL A 279 -27.72 -18.16 -4.93
CA VAL A 279 -27.66 -17.92 -6.37
C VAL A 279 -26.46 -17.03 -6.69
N LEU A 280 -25.57 -17.50 -7.57
CA LEU A 280 -24.33 -16.79 -7.91
C LEU A 280 -24.46 -15.81 -9.09
N THR A 281 -25.66 -15.68 -9.67
CA THR A 281 -25.90 -14.82 -10.84
C THR A 281 -26.86 -13.68 -10.51
N HIS A 282 -26.53 -12.46 -10.96
CA HIS A 282 -27.31 -11.23 -10.76
C HIS A 282 -28.47 -11.07 -11.76
N ALA A 283 -28.86 -12.13 -12.46
CA ALA A 283 -29.90 -12.00 -13.48
C ALA A 283 -31.22 -11.54 -12.83
N LYS A 284 -32.09 -10.88 -13.61
CA LYS A 284 -33.45 -10.51 -13.17
C LYS A 284 -34.24 -11.78 -12.81
N LEU A 285 -34.17 -12.19 -11.55
CA LEU A 285 -34.85 -13.36 -11.00
C LEU A 285 -36.30 -12.98 -10.67
N LYS A 286 -37.21 -13.95 -10.78
CA LYS A 286 -38.60 -13.82 -10.34
C LYS A 286 -39.06 -15.10 -9.64
N VAL A 287 -40.21 -15.02 -8.96
CA VAL A 287 -40.91 -16.20 -8.46
C VAL A 287 -41.58 -16.91 -9.63
N CYS A 288 -41.19 -18.15 -9.93
CA CYS A 288 -41.85 -18.98 -10.95
C CYS A 288 -42.98 -19.85 -10.39
N ARG A 289 -42.83 -20.34 -9.14
CA ARG A 289 -43.83 -21.20 -8.51
C ARG A 289 -43.93 -20.86 -7.03
N ALA A 290 -45.00 -20.17 -6.65
CA ALA A 290 -45.34 -19.94 -5.25
C ALA A 290 -45.76 -21.26 -4.58
N ASN A 291 -45.14 -21.61 -3.46
CA ASN A 291 -45.54 -22.71 -2.58
C ASN A 291 -44.91 -22.55 -1.19
N ASP A 292 -45.36 -23.36 -0.24
CA ASP A 292 -44.87 -23.33 1.15
C ASP A 292 -43.65 -24.20 1.42
N HIS A 293 -43.17 -24.93 0.40
CA HIS A 293 -41.97 -25.75 0.50
C HIS A 293 -40.69 -24.96 0.25
N ALA A 294 -40.77 -23.71 -0.22
CA ALA A 294 -39.58 -22.90 -0.44
C ALA A 294 -39.80 -21.45 0.02
N ARG A 295 -38.74 -20.88 0.56
CA ARG A 295 -38.62 -19.46 0.91
C ARG A 295 -37.41 -18.91 0.18
N TRP A 296 -37.54 -17.73 -0.40
CA TRP A 296 -36.43 -17.12 -1.11
C TRP A 296 -36.32 -15.63 -0.84
N TRP A 297 -35.10 -15.14 -0.95
CA TRP A 297 -34.74 -13.74 -0.78
C TRP A 297 -34.09 -13.24 -2.07
N PRO A 298 -34.75 -12.35 -2.84
CA PRO A 298 -34.20 -11.69 -4.00
C PRO A 298 -33.09 -10.71 -3.65
N ASP A 299 -32.40 -10.28 -4.70
CA ASP A 299 -31.70 -9.01 -4.75
C ASP A 299 -30.81 -8.76 -3.54
N ILE A 300 -30.08 -9.78 -3.11
CA ILE A 300 -28.95 -9.59 -2.21
C ILE A 300 -27.88 -8.86 -3.03
N ILE A 301 -27.54 -7.63 -2.64
CA ILE A 301 -26.52 -6.83 -3.32
C ILE A 301 -25.23 -6.88 -2.48
N PRO A 302 -24.39 -7.90 -2.68
CA PRO A 302 -23.13 -8.00 -1.96
C PRO A 302 -22.15 -6.94 -2.48
N THR A 303 -21.72 -6.04 -1.61
CA THR A 303 -20.70 -5.04 -1.94
C THR A 303 -19.32 -5.68 -2.10
N GLY A 304 -19.04 -6.77 -1.37
CA GLY A 304 -17.74 -7.44 -1.35
C GLY A 304 -16.65 -6.64 -0.64
N LYS A 305 -16.93 -5.39 -0.27
CA LYS A 305 -16.04 -4.51 0.49
C LYS A 305 -16.37 -4.65 1.97
N VAL A 306 -15.56 -5.45 2.64
CA VAL A 306 -15.75 -5.92 4.02
C VAL A 306 -14.74 -5.30 4.98
N GLY A 307 -14.20 -4.12 4.67
CA GLY A 307 -13.30 -3.40 5.58
C GLY A 307 -11.86 -3.94 5.64
N PHE A 308 -11.42 -4.76 4.68
CA PHE A 308 -10.06 -5.34 4.68
C PHE A 308 -9.17 -4.76 3.57
N ALA A 309 -7.86 -4.77 3.83
CA ALA A 309 -6.82 -4.68 2.81
C ALA A 309 -6.50 -6.10 2.31
N TYR A 310 -5.87 -6.20 1.14
CA TYR A 310 -5.59 -7.49 0.51
C TYR A 310 -4.14 -7.57 0.03
N GLN A 311 -3.58 -8.78 0.06
CA GLN A 311 -2.23 -9.08 -0.44
C GLN A 311 -2.20 -10.42 -1.15
N LEU A 312 -1.16 -10.63 -1.96
CA LEU A 312 -0.87 -11.94 -2.55
C LEU A 312 0.00 -12.76 -1.59
N ALA A 313 -0.42 -13.98 -1.28
CA ALA A 313 0.42 -14.94 -0.58
C ALA A 313 1.61 -15.41 -1.45
N GLU A 314 2.50 -16.20 -0.87
CA GLU A 314 3.61 -16.83 -1.61
C GLU A 314 3.10 -17.71 -2.77
N ALA A 315 3.96 -17.87 -3.79
CA ALA A 315 3.66 -18.78 -4.88
C ALA A 315 3.52 -20.21 -4.35
N GLN A 316 2.57 -20.97 -4.92
CA GLN A 316 2.29 -22.34 -4.51
C GLN A 316 1.79 -22.49 -3.06
N ALA A 317 1.38 -21.41 -2.38
CA ALA A 317 0.68 -21.54 -1.11
C ALA A 317 -0.67 -22.29 -1.31
N PRO A 318 -1.03 -23.25 -0.44
CA PRO A 318 -2.28 -24.00 -0.56
C PRO A 318 -3.53 -23.18 -0.22
N GLY A 319 -3.37 -21.99 0.34
CA GLY A 319 -4.44 -21.08 0.74
C GLY A 319 -3.89 -19.95 1.59
N CYS A 320 -4.79 -19.22 2.25
CA CYS A 320 -4.43 -18.17 3.20
C CYS A 320 -4.24 -18.72 4.61
N PRO A 321 -3.43 -18.07 5.45
CA PRO A 321 -3.35 -18.41 6.86
C PRO A 321 -4.69 -18.16 7.56
N ALA A 322 -4.84 -18.78 8.73
CA ALA A 322 -6.06 -18.72 9.52
C ALA A 322 -6.48 -17.27 9.80
N GLY A 323 -7.74 -16.94 9.51
CA GLY A 323 -8.31 -15.59 9.67
C GLY A 323 -8.10 -14.67 8.45
N ALA A 324 -7.08 -14.92 7.64
CA ALA A 324 -6.78 -14.12 6.45
C ALA A 324 -7.51 -14.62 5.20
N GLU A 325 -8.37 -15.63 5.33
CA GLU A 325 -9.07 -16.22 4.19
C GLU A 325 -10.11 -15.26 3.61
N ILE A 326 -10.09 -15.11 2.29
CA ILE A 326 -11.21 -14.51 1.58
C ILE A 326 -12.37 -15.49 1.61
N ARG A 327 -13.52 -15.02 2.09
CA ARG A 327 -14.67 -15.91 2.38
C ARG A 327 -15.69 -15.96 1.25
N THR A 328 -15.68 -14.97 0.36
CA THR A 328 -16.68 -14.87 -0.71
C THR A 328 -16.05 -14.58 -2.07
N LEU A 329 -16.74 -15.03 -3.13
CA LEU A 329 -16.37 -14.67 -4.50
C LEU A 329 -16.44 -13.15 -4.73
N LYS A 330 -17.33 -12.45 -4.02
CA LYS A 330 -17.48 -10.99 -4.14
C LYS A 330 -16.33 -10.25 -3.53
N GLU A 331 -15.93 -10.65 -2.33
CA GLU A 331 -14.70 -10.18 -1.70
C GLU A 331 -13.49 -10.50 -2.58
N CYS A 332 -13.39 -11.69 -3.17
CA CYS A 332 -12.35 -12.05 -4.13
C CYS A 332 -12.29 -11.12 -5.35
N GLN A 333 -13.46 -10.69 -5.86
CA GLN A 333 -13.55 -9.74 -6.97
C GLN A 333 -13.10 -8.33 -6.57
N GLU A 334 -13.43 -7.86 -5.37
CA GLU A 334 -12.96 -6.56 -4.85
C GLU A 334 -11.47 -6.60 -4.51
N ALA A 335 -10.99 -7.68 -3.90
CA ALA A 335 -9.57 -7.91 -3.63
C ALA A 335 -8.72 -7.91 -4.92
N ARG A 336 -9.22 -8.49 -6.00
CA ARG A 336 -8.59 -8.41 -7.32
C ARG A 336 -8.46 -6.98 -7.82
N LYS A 337 -9.51 -6.16 -7.67
CA LYS A 337 -9.49 -4.74 -8.07
C LYS A 337 -8.51 -3.95 -7.20
N TYR A 338 -8.53 -4.20 -5.89
CA TYR A 338 -7.64 -3.59 -4.90
C TYR A 338 -6.17 -3.79 -5.29
N LEU A 339 -5.81 -5.01 -5.73
CA LEU A 339 -4.47 -5.35 -6.18
C LEU A 339 -4.13 -4.86 -7.61
N GLY A 340 -4.96 -4.00 -8.23
CA GLY A 340 -4.71 -3.44 -9.57
C GLY A 340 -5.00 -4.40 -10.73
N HIS A 341 -5.61 -5.55 -10.47
CA HIS A 341 -5.89 -6.58 -11.48
C HIS A 341 -7.33 -6.55 -12.01
N ALA A 342 -7.97 -5.37 -12.01
CA ALA A 342 -9.35 -5.17 -12.47
C ALA A 342 -9.58 -5.56 -13.95
N HIS A 343 -8.51 -5.58 -14.75
CA HIS A 343 -8.53 -5.96 -16.16
C HIS A 343 -8.65 -7.48 -16.40
N LEU A 344 -8.27 -8.33 -15.44
CA LEU A 344 -8.28 -9.78 -15.64
C LEU A 344 -9.73 -10.32 -15.70
N PRO A 345 -10.08 -11.23 -16.62
CA PRO A 345 -11.38 -11.89 -16.58
C PRO A 345 -11.53 -12.76 -15.31
N VAL A 346 -12.78 -12.90 -14.87
CA VAL A 346 -13.14 -13.88 -13.84
C VAL A 346 -13.41 -15.20 -14.54
N ALA A 347 -12.41 -16.07 -14.60
CA ALA A 347 -12.55 -17.40 -15.19
C ALA A 347 -13.30 -18.31 -14.23
N TYR A 348 -14.64 -18.26 -14.35
CA TYR A 348 -15.60 -19.28 -14.00
C TYR A 348 -15.34 -20.13 -12.75
N ALA A 349 -16.00 -19.67 -11.68
CA ALA A 349 -16.91 -20.45 -10.86
C ALA A 349 -16.63 -21.97 -10.79
N THR A 350 -16.09 -22.31 -9.64
CA THR A 350 -16.51 -23.49 -8.91
C THR A 350 -16.14 -24.85 -9.48
N SER A 351 -14.86 -25.09 -9.78
CA SER A 351 -14.36 -26.46 -9.92
C SER A 351 -13.82 -26.97 -8.58
N PRO A 352 -14.30 -28.12 -8.05
CA PRO A 352 -13.66 -28.80 -6.94
C PRO A 352 -12.39 -29.56 -7.39
N SER A 353 -11.76 -29.18 -8.51
CA SER A 353 -10.56 -29.85 -9.02
C SER A 353 -9.50 -29.95 -7.94
N HIS A 354 -8.97 -31.16 -7.78
CA HIS A 354 -8.18 -31.62 -6.62
C HIS A 354 -6.83 -30.93 -6.42
N ARG A 355 -6.48 -29.85 -7.13
CA ARG A 355 -5.12 -29.29 -7.10
C ARG A 355 -5.05 -27.77 -7.17
N TRP A 356 -6.01 -27.04 -6.59
CA TRP A 356 -5.98 -25.57 -6.53
C TRP A 356 -5.94 -25.06 -5.09
N PRO A 357 -5.44 -23.82 -4.85
CA PRO A 357 -5.51 -23.21 -3.55
C PRO A 357 -6.96 -22.99 -3.08
N THR A 358 -7.18 -23.01 -1.77
CA THR A 358 -8.47 -22.67 -1.17
C THR A 358 -8.72 -21.17 -1.25
N GLY A 359 -9.98 -20.78 -1.47
CA GLY A 359 -10.43 -19.40 -1.51
C GLY A 359 -10.16 -18.74 -2.86
N CYS A 360 -9.65 -17.52 -2.80
CA CYS A 360 -9.36 -16.68 -3.95
C CYS A 360 -7.92 -16.87 -4.42
N SER A 361 -7.69 -17.04 -5.72
CA SER A 361 -6.32 -17.06 -6.26
C SER A 361 -6.22 -16.41 -7.64
N LEU A 362 -5.05 -15.89 -7.96
CA LEU A 362 -4.73 -15.22 -9.22
C LEU A 362 -3.69 -16.01 -10.02
N SER A 363 -3.90 -16.09 -11.33
CA SER A 363 -2.85 -16.35 -12.31
C SER A 363 -2.45 -15.06 -13.04
N SER A 364 -1.54 -15.16 -14.00
CA SER A 364 -1.20 -14.06 -14.92
C SER A 364 -2.37 -13.59 -15.79
N GLU A 365 -3.40 -14.42 -15.96
CA GLU A 365 -4.48 -14.19 -16.93
C GLU A 365 -5.87 -14.19 -16.30
N ASN A 366 -6.06 -14.85 -15.16
CA ASN A 366 -7.40 -15.16 -14.66
C ASN A 366 -7.49 -15.10 -13.13
N LEU A 367 -8.69 -14.79 -12.64
CA LEU A 367 -9.09 -14.97 -11.24
C LEU A 367 -9.78 -16.32 -11.04
N PHE A 368 -9.39 -17.05 -9.99
CA PHE A 368 -9.92 -18.35 -9.60
C PHE A 368 -10.54 -18.32 -8.19
N TRP A 369 -11.59 -19.12 -7.99
CA TRP A 369 -12.29 -19.27 -6.71
C TRP A 369 -12.57 -20.74 -6.36
N SER A 370 -12.17 -21.17 -5.17
CA SER A 370 -12.35 -22.51 -4.61
C SER A 370 -12.93 -22.45 -3.19
N TRP A 371 -13.97 -23.23 -2.90
CA TRP A 371 -14.62 -23.30 -1.57
C TRP A 371 -14.29 -24.60 -0.83
N ARG A 372 -13.21 -25.29 -1.23
CA ARG A 372 -12.72 -26.46 -0.49
C ARG A 372 -12.15 -26.03 0.86
N SER A 373 -12.38 -26.85 1.88
CA SER A 373 -11.71 -26.69 3.18
C SER A 373 -10.20 -26.97 3.11
N THR A 374 -9.76 -27.71 2.10
CA THR A 374 -8.35 -28.01 1.84
C THR A 374 -7.96 -27.62 0.42
N GLY A 375 -6.87 -26.86 0.32
CA GLY A 375 -6.30 -26.41 -0.94
C GLY A 375 -4.93 -27.06 -1.18
N TYR A 376 -4.44 -26.91 -2.40
CA TYR A 376 -3.15 -27.44 -2.83
C TYR A 376 -2.33 -26.31 -3.44
N GLY A 377 -1.04 -26.33 -3.17
CA GLY A 377 -0.10 -25.48 -3.89
C GLY A 377 -0.14 -25.78 -5.38
N ALA A 378 -0.34 -24.74 -6.19
CA ALA A 378 -0.39 -24.86 -7.64
C ALA A 378 0.61 -23.89 -8.27
N SER A 379 1.44 -24.41 -9.18
CA SER A 379 2.34 -23.60 -9.99
C SER A 379 1.54 -22.62 -10.85
N GLY A 380 1.89 -21.34 -10.79
CA GLY A 380 1.21 -20.29 -11.56
C GLY A 380 -0.05 -19.70 -10.90
N LEU A 381 -0.43 -20.18 -9.71
CA LEU A 381 -1.48 -19.57 -8.89
C LEU A 381 -0.90 -19.01 -7.60
N ARG A 382 -1.39 -17.83 -7.20
CA ARG A 382 -1.10 -17.20 -5.91
C ARG A 382 -2.41 -16.90 -5.19
N PRO A 383 -2.60 -17.39 -3.95
CA PRO A 383 -3.76 -16.99 -3.16
C PRO A 383 -3.82 -15.48 -2.97
N ILE A 384 -5.01 -14.90 -3.05
CA ILE A 384 -5.29 -13.57 -2.53
C ILE A 384 -5.83 -13.74 -1.12
N CYS A 385 -5.19 -13.08 -0.18
CA CYS A 385 -5.55 -13.11 1.23
C CYS A 385 -5.92 -11.72 1.71
N ARG A 386 -6.74 -11.65 2.76
CA ARG A 386 -6.81 -10.45 3.59
C ARG A 386 -5.41 -10.16 4.11
N LEU A 387 -5.10 -8.90 4.30
CA LEU A 387 -3.79 -8.46 4.77
C LEU A 387 -3.42 -9.18 6.07
N TYR A 388 -2.21 -9.74 6.11
CA TYR A 388 -1.69 -10.42 7.29
C TYR A 388 -0.18 -10.18 7.39
N VAL A 389 0.34 -10.30 8.60
CA VAL A 389 1.78 -10.25 8.89
C VAL A 389 2.19 -11.54 9.58
N ASP A 390 3.32 -12.09 9.17
CA ASP A 390 3.99 -13.15 9.91
C ASP A 390 4.99 -12.52 10.87
N VAL A 391 4.92 -12.90 12.14
CA VAL A 391 5.79 -12.41 13.20
C VAL A 391 6.66 -13.56 13.72
N ASP A 392 7.97 -13.35 13.82
CA ASP A 392 8.88 -14.34 14.40
C ASP A 392 8.98 -14.25 15.92
N ALA A 393 9.79 -15.13 16.53
CA ALA A 393 9.98 -15.19 17.97
C ALA A 393 10.64 -13.93 18.57
N THR A 394 11.26 -13.09 17.74
CA THR A 394 11.88 -11.82 18.16
C THR A 394 10.93 -10.62 18.01
N GLY A 395 9.76 -10.83 17.37
CA GLY A 395 8.83 -9.77 17.02
C GLY A 395 9.13 -9.09 15.69
N ALA A 396 10.05 -9.61 14.88
CA ALA A 396 10.30 -9.08 13.54
C ALA A 396 9.19 -9.53 12.59
N VAL A 397 8.88 -8.71 11.59
CA VAL A 397 7.94 -9.07 10.53
C VAL A 397 8.68 -9.84 9.45
N VAL A 398 8.10 -10.95 9.00
CA VAL A 398 8.69 -11.91 8.06
C VAL A 398 7.82 -11.99 6.80
N PRO A 399 8.01 -11.14 5.78
CA PRO A 399 7.22 -11.24 4.55
C PRO A 399 7.38 -12.58 3.84
N ARG A 400 8.56 -13.20 3.97
CA ARG A 400 8.93 -14.49 3.38
C ARG A 400 9.97 -15.19 4.24
N PRO A 401 10.05 -16.53 4.25
CA PRO A 401 11.08 -17.25 5.00
C PRO A 401 12.49 -16.78 4.63
N GLY A 402 13.26 -16.32 5.62
CA GLY A 402 14.64 -15.83 5.43
C GLY A 402 14.77 -14.33 5.10
N ASP A 403 13.65 -13.62 4.91
CA ASP A 403 13.63 -12.17 4.74
C ASP A 403 12.75 -11.55 5.84
N SER A 404 13.38 -10.94 6.82
CA SER A 404 12.70 -10.27 7.93
C SER A 404 13.16 -8.81 8.08
N PHE A 405 12.34 -8.02 8.74
CA PHE A 405 12.69 -6.67 9.16
C PHE A 405 12.07 -6.33 10.52
N THR A 406 12.82 -5.54 11.29
CA THR A 406 12.38 -5.07 12.61
C THR A 406 11.31 -3.99 12.46
N VAL A 407 10.34 -4.01 13.37
CA VAL A 407 9.29 -3.00 13.47
C VAL A 407 9.24 -2.37 14.86
N HIS A 408 8.62 -1.19 14.95
CA HIS A 408 8.33 -0.52 16.22
C HIS A 408 6.95 -0.95 16.73
N TRP A 409 6.95 -1.84 17.71
CA TRP A 409 5.75 -2.16 18.50
C TRP A 409 5.44 -1.04 19.48
N LEU A 410 4.16 -0.69 19.59
CA LEU A 410 3.65 0.28 20.56
C LEU A 410 3.12 -0.39 21.83
N ASP A 411 2.74 -1.66 21.71
CA ASP A 411 2.21 -2.47 22.79
C ASP A 411 3.05 -3.75 22.97
N ALA A 412 2.58 -4.69 23.79
CA ALA A 412 3.25 -5.97 23.98
C ALA A 412 3.44 -6.73 22.66
N LEU A 413 4.57 -7.43 22.55
CA LEU A 413 4.90 -8.28 21.40
C LEU A 413 3.82 -9.37 21.22
N PRO A 414 3.27 -9.55 20.01
CA PRO A 414 2.34 -10.64 19.74
C PRO A 414 3.10 -11.98 19.72
N PRO A 415 2.40 -13.12 19.90
CA PRO A 415 3.02 -14.42 19.75
C PRO A 415 3.50 -14.63 18.30
N ALA A 416 4.55 -15.43 18.11
CA ALA A 416 5.02 -15.77 16.79
C ALA A 416 3.94 -16.50 15.97
N GLY A 417 3.86 -16.20 14.67
CA GLY A 417 2.89 -16.77 13.73
C GLY A 417 2.25 -15.73 12.81
N SER A 418 1.27 -16.19 12.03
CA SER A 418 0.50 -15.35 11.11
C SER A 418 -0.65 -14.63 11.81
N HIS A 419 -0.74 -13.32 11.63
CA HIS A 419 -1.79 -12.48 12.20
C HIS A 419 -2.46 -11.65 11.12
N VAL A 420 -3.79 -11.67 11.08
CA VAL A 420 -4.54 -10.71 10.25
C VAL A 420 -4.17 -9.30 10.68
N ALA A 421 -3.95 -8.41 9.73
CA ALA A 421 -3.50 -7.05 9.97
C ALA A 421 -4.54 -6.05 9.44
N ALA A 422 -4.83 -5.03 10.24
CA ALA A 422 -5.64 -3.90 9.80
C ALA A 422 -4.82 -2.61 9.93
N GLN A 423 -4.69 -1.87 8.83
CA GLN A 423 -4.11 -0.53 8.88
C GLN A 423 -5.16 0.46 9.39
N THR A 424 -4.75 1.30 10.33
CA THR A 424 -5.56 2.40 10.86
C THR A 424 -4.73 3.68 10.93
N THR A 425 -5.41 4.81 10.97
CA THR A 425 -4.78 6.13 11.12
C THR A 425 -5.23 6.72 12.45
N GLU A 426 -4.26 7.14 13.25
CA GLU A 426 -4.51 7.77 14.55
C GLU A 426 -4.04 9.22 14.53
N VAL A 427 -4.80 10.13 15.12
CA VAL A 427 -4.38 11.52 15.34
C VAL A 427 -3.30 11.54 16.42
N VAL A 428 -2.21 12.27 16.20
CA VAL A 428 -1.10 12.32 17.18
C VAL A 428 -1.43 13.31 18.31
N PHE A 429 -1.86 14.53 17.95
CA PHE A 429 -2.25 15.57 18.89
C PHE A 429 -3.73 15.92 18.66
N GLY A 430 -4.61 15.40 19.53
CA GLY A 430 -6.07 15.42 19.35
C GLY A 430 -6.87 16.30 20.30
N ASP A 431 -6.27 16.78 21.40
CA ASP A 431 -6.96 17.68 22.32
C ASP A 431 -7.08 19.06 21.68
N ALA A 432 -8.32 19.48 21.41
CA ALA A 432 -8.67 20.64 20.59
C ALA A 432 -7.83 21.89 20.97
N ARG A 433 -6.84 22.22 20.11
CA ARG A 433 -5.92 23.38 20.16
C ARG A 433 -4.64 23.23 21.00
N ALA A 434 -4.37 22.08 21.61
CA ALA A 434 -3.07 21.86 22.26
C ALA A 434 -2.03 21.43 21.21
N LEU A 435 -1.20 22.39 20.79
CA LEU A 435 0.07 22.06 20.12
C LEU A 435 0.95 21.23 21.07
N PRO A 436 1.91 20.45 20.53
CA PRO A 436 2.94 19.83 21.35
C PRO A 436 3.64 20.86 22.24
N GLU A 437 3.99 20.47 23.47
CA GLU A 437 4.60 21.33 24.48
C GLU A 437 6.00 21.82 24.06
N SER A 438 6.66 21.10 23.15
CA SER A 438 7.98 21.47 22.63
C SER A 438 8.29 20.90 21.24
N LYS A 439 9.29 21.46 20.55
CA LYS A 439 9.84 20.86 19.31
C LYS A 439 10.37 19.45 19.53
N ALA A 440 10.92 19.16 20.72
CA ALA A 440 11.48 17.85 21.04
C ALA A 440 10.39 16.79 21.12
N GLU A 441 9.28 17.09 21.78
CA GLU A 441 8.10 16.23 21.82
C GLU A 441 7.54 16.00 20.40
N ALA A 442 7.35 17.09 19.64
CA ALA A 442 6.81 17.02 18.29
C ALA A 442 7.69 16.13 17.38
N ARG A 443 9.01 16.27 17.44
CA ARG A 443 9.98 15.43 16.70
C ARG A 443 9.99 13.98 17.16
N GLY A 444 9.70 13.71 18.43
CA GLY A 444 9.63 12.36 18.97
C GLY A 444 8.37 11.59 18.55
N GLN A 445 7.25 12.30 18.33
CA GLN A 445 5.96 11.67 18.03
C GLN A 445 5.58 11.71 16.54
N LEU A 446 6.01 12.75 15.81
CA LEU A 446 5.67 12.94 14.40
C LEU A 446 6.69 12.21 13.51
N SER A 447 6.19 11.26 12.72
CA SER A 447 7.02 10.45 11.82
C SER A 447 6.65 10.58 10.35
N THR A 448 5.42 10.99 10.04
CA THR A 448 4.97 11.15 8.65
C THR A 448 5.17 12.60 8.22
N GLY A 449 5.99 12.83 7.20
CA GLY A 449 6.16 14.16 6.62
C GLY A 449 4.90 14.64 5.90
N ALA A 450 4.84 15.92 5.58
CA ALA A 450 3.78 16.52 4.78
C ALA A 450 4.37 17.41 3.67
N TYR A 451 3.60 17.62 2.62
CA TYR A 451 3.92 18.70 1.67
C TYR A 451 3.66 20.05 2.33
N PRO A 452 4.38 21.11 1.90
CA PRO A 452 4.08 22.46 2.36
C PRO A 452 2.59 22.79 2.17
N PRO A 453 1.89 23.24 3.22
CA PRO A 453 0.47 23.50 3.16
C PRO A 453 0.17 24.71 2.26
N GLU A 454 -0.92 24.63 1.51
CA GLU A 454 -1.43 25.76 0.71
C GLU A 454 -2.38 26.66 1.50
N THR A 455 -2.88 26.16 2.64
CA THR A 455 -3.74 26.91 3.55
C THR A 455 -2.95 27.95 4.33
N LYS A 456 -3.62 29.01 4.76
CA LYS A 456 -3.01 29.98 5.66
C LYS A 456 -2.73 29.30 7.00
N CYS A 457 -1.61 29.68 7.60
CA CYS A 457 -1.26 29.24 8.93
C CYS A 457 -2.41 29.55 9.92
N SER A 458 -2.79 28.54 10.70
CA SER A 458 -3.95 28.55 11.60
C SER A 458 -3.54 28.82 13.04
N ILE A 459 -2.44 28.22 13.50
CA ILE A 459 -1.73 28.61 14.73
C ILE A 459 -0.31 28.98 14.31
N CYS A 460 0.06 30.26 14.48
CA CYS A 460 1.30 30.82 13.95
C CYS A 460 2.23 31.38 15.03
N GLU A 461 1.90 31.11 16.29
CA GLU A 461 2.65 31.55 17.45
C GLU A 461 3.33 30.35 18.09
N GLY A 462 4.55 30.55 18.57
CA GLY A 462 5.34 29.51 19.23
C GLY A 462 6.28 28.75 18.31
N GLU A 463 6.78 27.63 18.83
CA GLU A 463 7.84 26.84 18.21
C GLU A 463 7.36 25.82 17.17
N VAL A 464 6.08 25.48 17.21
CA VAL A 464 5.40 24.56 16.29
C VAL A 464 4.21 25.29 15.70
N LEU A 465 4.14 25.39 14.39
CA LEU A 465 3.02 26.05 13.71
C LEU A 465 2.02 24.99 13.23
N ALA A 466 0.73 25.31 13.19
CA ALA A 466 -0.30 24.43 12.66
C ALA A 466 -1.07 25.05 11.50
N TYR A 467 -1.39 24.21 10.53
CA TYR A 467 -2.17 24.52 9.35
C TYR A 467 -3.34 23.54 9.29
N TYR A 468 -4.54 24.01 9.61
CA TYR A 468 -5.73 23.16 9.61
C TYR A 468 -6.14 22.77 8.19
N GLY A 469 -6.72 21.58 8.09
CA GLY A 469 -7.35 21.09 6.88
C GLY A 469 -8.70 21.76 6.62
N ALA A 470 -9.50 21.15 5.74
CA ALA A 470 -10.81 21.67 5.35
C ALA A 470 -11.82 21.74 6.51
N SER A 471 -11.63 20.93 7.56
CA SER A 471 -12.47 20.91 8.76
C SER A 471 -12.35 22.20 9.60
N GLY A 472 -11.26 22.95 9.43
CA GLY A 472 -10.97 24.16 10.23
C GLY A 472 -10.64 23.86 11.71
N VAL A 473 -10.43 22.60 12.07
CA VAL A 473 -10.05 22.16 13.42
C VAL A 473 -8.78 21.31 13.38
N MET A 474 -8.17 21.11 14.54
CA MET A 474 -7.01 20.23 14.68
C MET A 474 -7.44 18.76 14.62
N ASP A 475 -6.98 18.06 13.59
CA ASP A 475 -7.35 16.68 13.26
C ASP A 475 -6.20 15.96 12.53
N ALA A 476 -6.47 14.78 11.95
CA ALA A 476 -5.48 13.99 11.21
C ALA A 476 -4.94 14.69 9.95
N ASP A 477 -5.71 15.61 9.36
CA ASP A 477 -5.35 16.35 8.15
C ASP A 477 -4.57 17.64 8.45
N THR A 478 -4.43 17.98 9.73
CA THR A 478 -3.62 19.11 10.17
C THR A 478 -2.14 18.89 9.86
N VAL A 479 -1.51 19.90 9.28
CA VAL A 479 -0.06 19.92 9.03
C VAL A 479 0.63 20.73 10.10
N LEU A 480 1.65 20.15 10.73
CA LEU A 480 2.48 20.79 11.74
C LEU A 480 3.84 21.17 11.13
N GLU A 481 4.30 22.39 11.39
CA GLU A 481 5.60 22.88 10.95
C GLU A 481 6.57 23.02 12.12
N ILE A 482 7.78 22.49 11.94
CA ILE A 482 8.89 22.55 12.89
C ILE A 482 10.17 22.91 12.12
N ASP A 483 10.75 24.08 12.39
CA ASP A 483 11.98 24.57 11.75
C ASP A 483 11.94 24.46 10.20
N GLY A 484 10.83 24.86 9.59
CA GLY A 484 10.63 24.83 8.14
C GLY A 484 10.39 23.44 7.53
N ARG A 485 10.17 22.41 8.36
CA ARG A 485 9.75 21.06 7.92
C ARG A 485 8.30 20.80 8.31
N TYR A 486 7.59 20.11 7.44
CA TYR A 486 6.15 19.85 7.60
C TYR A 486 5.89 18.37 7.90
N PHE A 487 4.97 18.11 8.82
CA PHE A 487 4.57 16.79 9.28
C PHE A 487 3.05 16.68 9.34
N LYS A 488 2.50 15.49 9.10
CA LYS A 488 1.08 15.23 9.33
C LYS A 488 0.82 15.04 10.81
N ASN A 489 -0.28 15.57 11.32
CA ASN A 489 -0.79 15.30 12.67
C ASN A 489 -1.47 13.91 12.77
N SER A 490 -0.90 12.92 12.10
CA SER A 490 -1.43 11.56 12.09
C SER A 490 -0.31 10.55 11.97
N ARG A 491 -0.56 9.35 12.50
CA ARG A 491 0.33 8.21 12.37
C ARG A 491 -0.44 7.02 11.80
N SER A 492 0.17 6.37 10.81
CA SER A 492 -0.34 5.10 10.29
C SER A 492 0.10 3.96 11.21
N LEU A 493 -0.85 3.25 11.78
CA LEU A 493 -0.65 2.08 12.63
C LEU A 493 -1.16 0.82 11.96
N VAL A 494 -0.65 -0.31 12.39
CA VAL A 494 -1.16 -1.63 12.04
C VAL A 494 -1.56 -2.32 13.34
N VAL A 495 -2.80 -2.77 13.37
CA VAL A 495 -3.43 -3.42 14.53
C VAL A 495 -3.61 -4.89 14.23
N LEU A 496 -3.19 -5.73 15.17
CA LEU A 496 -3.38 -7.17 15.14
C LEU A 496 -4.50 -7.62 16.10
N PRO A 497 -5.12 -8.79 15.87
CA PRO A 497 -5.97 -9.45 16.84
C PRO A 497 -5.30 -9.53 18.22
N GLY A 498 -6.06 -9.24 19.28
CA GLY A 498 -5.52 -9.18 20.63
C GLY A 498 -4.93 -7.82 21.03
N GLY A 499 -4.94 -6.83 20.12
CA GLY A 499 -4.66 -5.43 20.45
C GLY A 499 -3.20 -5.00 20.29
N ALA A 500 -2.30 -5.87 19.85
CA ALA A 500 -0.92 -5.49 19.55
C ALA A 500 -0.89 -4.50 18.36
N ARG A 501 -0.26 -3.33 18.54
CA ARG A 501 -0.10 -2.34 17.49
C ARG A 501 1.37 -2.12 17.16
N LEU A 502 1.64 -1.90 15.89
CA LEU A 502 2.94 -1.49 15.38
C LEU A 502 2.81 -0.24 14.52
N ARG A 503 3.88 0.58 14.49
CA ARG A 503 3.98 1.71 13.56
C ARG A 503 4.17 1.19 12.15
N ASN A 504 3.24 1.51 11.25
CA ASN A 504 3.32 1.10 9.84
C ASN A 504 4.53 1.77 9.17
N PRO A 505 5.56 1.00 8.77
CA PRO A 505 6.78 1.57 8.26
C PRO A 505 6.60 2.30 6.92
N PRO A 506 7.36 3.38 6.65
CA PRO A 506 7.44 3.98 5.35
C PRO A 506 8.34 3.17 4.40
N VAL A 507 7.96 3.09 3.14
CA VAL A 507 8.76 2.55 2.04
C VAL A 507 8.74 3.49 0.84
N PHE A 508 9.87 3.62 0.14
CA PHE A 508 9.96 4.43 -1.09
C PHE A 508 9.38 3.70 -2.32
N LEU A 509 9.38 2.37 -2.29
CA LEU A 509 8.89 1.49 -3.35
C LEU A 509 7.99 0.42 -2.72
N GLN A 510 6.83 0.14 -3.33
CA GLN A 510 5.92 -0.90 -2.84
C GLN A 510 6.26 -2.28 -3.45
N PRO A 511 6.07 -3.38 -2.69
CA PRO A 511 6.28 -4.76 -3.13
C PRO A 511 5.40 -5.25 -4.28
#